data_AF-A0A8J2KD27-F1
#
_entry.id   AF-A0A8J2KD27-F1
#
_cell.length_a   1.000
_cell.length_b   1.000
_cell.length_c   1.000
_cell.angle_alpha   90.00
_cell.angle_beta   90.00
_cell.angle_gamma   90.00
#
_symmetry.space_group_name_H-M   'P 1'
#
loop_
_entity.id
_entity.type
_entity.pdbx_description
1 polymer ?
#
loop_
_entity_poly.entity_id
_entity_poly.type
_entity_poly.pdbx_seq_one_letter_code
_entity_poly.pdbx_strand_id
1 'polypeptide(L)'
;RTEFDRMENTNNNYSRRDGEDSSERNPLDGPVLPRNLTEQEIELGTMRLDGIPQVTKFGFLFTIYSMVMYISDTGLDIFVASNFYGLGHYTYFGLTVVFVLGPAVVTTAFSIILYVIDSHNPHIPVTTKGQKILRWVFSVLQLGPVLRDVNVLSYGIRSILALRKGDLPAQRGYFKAMQLEESDAAFLRLFERFLEAAPQVTLQVFVIIHHIHDPDVDFDGTVPRISILTSLVSLAWSLTSFNNTARTTTPGKMNLTYWGKIYQFLWNFCMIFSRVCA
;
A
#
# COMPACT_ATOMS: atom_id res chain seq x y z
N ARG A 1 57.13 34.98 -3.09
CA ARG A 1 57.13 34.85 -4.55
C ARG A 1 56.44 33.52 -4.92
N THR A 2 55.20 33.34 -4.48
CA THR A 2 54.62 31.98 -4.37
C THR A 2 53.09 31.93 -4.32
N GLU A 3 52.39 32.93 -4.87
CA GLU A 3 50.91 32.87 -5.03
C GLU A 3 50.41 33.32 -6.41
N PHE A 4 51.29 33.63 -7.37
CA PHE A 4 50.89 34.03 -8.72
C PHE A 4 51.00 32.91 -9.78
N ASP A 5 51.66 31.78 -9.48
CA ASP A 5 51.85 30.66 -10.43
C ASP A 5 50.81 29.53 -10.29
N ARG A 6 49.87 29.62 -9.35
CA ARG A 6 48.84 28.58 -9.16
C ARG A 6 47.53 28.86 -9.90
N MET A 7 47.34 30.05 -10.47
CA MET A 7 46.13 30.40 -11.21
C MET A 7 46.19 30.07 -12.72
N GLU A 8 47.37 29.76 -13.26
CA GLU A 8 47.51 29.51 -14.71
C GLU A 8 47.27 28.05 -15.12
N ASN A 9 47.26 27.11 -14.16
CA ASN A 9 47.14 25.67 -14.46
C ASN A 9 45.70 25.11 -14.35
N THR A 10 44.72 25.94 -13.99
CA THR A 10 43.30 25.53 -13.90
C THR A 10 42.52 25.79 -15.19
N ASN A 11 43.05 26.60 -16.10
CA ASN A 11 42.38 26.93 -17.37
C ASN A 11 42.62 25.90 -18.49
N ASN A 12 43.57 24.98 -18.33
CA ASN A 12 43.99 24.10 -19.43
C ASN A 12 43.23 22.77 -19.53
N ASN A 13 42.29 22.51 -18.62
CA ASN A 13 41.47 21.29 -18.64
C ASN A 13 40.03 21.50 -19.14
N TYR A 14 39.63 22.74 -19.47
CA TYR A 14 38.29 23.00 -20.02
C TYR A 14 38.25 22.94 -21.57
N SER A 15 39.41 22.91 -22.24
CA SER A 15 39.49 23.00 -23.71
C SER A 15 39.74 21.67 -24.42
N ARG A 16 39.53 20.52 -23.76
CA ARG A 16 39.93 19.20 -24.31
C ARG A 16 38.83 18.13 -24.37
N ARG A 17 37.55 18.52 -24.38
CA ARG A 17 36.43 17.58 -24.55
C ARG A 17 35.41 17.96 -25.63
N ASP A 18 35.76 18.90 -26.51
CA ASP A 18 34.94 19.22 -27.68
C ASP A 18 35.70 18.79 -28.94
N GLY A 19 35.57 17.52 -29.31
CA GLY A 19 36.22 17.01 -30.50
C GLY A 19 36.18 15.51 -30.60
N GLU A 20 34.99 14.95 -30.82
CA GLU A 20 34.75 13.70 -31.56
C GLU A 20 33.27 13.29 -31.38
N ASP A 21 32.39 13.81 -32.23
CA ASP A 21 31.36 13.01 -32.93
C ASP A 21 30.64 13.91 -33.96
N SER A 22 31.36 14.23 -35.02
CA SER A 22 30.80 14.85 -36.23
C SER A 22 30.23 13.75 -37.12
N SER A 23 29.03 13.31 -36.79
CA SER A 23 28.18 12.47 -37.63
C SER A 23 26.92 13.28 -37.96
N GLU A 24 26.79 13.68 -39.23
CA GLU A 24 25.68 14.38 -39.91
C GLU A 24 24.49 14.85 -39.06
N ARG A 25 24.44 16.16 -38.74
CA ARG A 25 23.20 16.83 -38.29
C ARG A 25 22.51 17.54 -39.45
N ASN A 26 21.25 17.19 -39.65
CA ASN A 26 20.35 17.73 -40.67
C ASN A 26 20.00 19.20 -40.32
N PRO A 27 19.98 20.16 -41.26
CA PRO A 27 19.83 21.60 -40.95
C PRO A 27 18.45 22.04 -40.43
N LEU A 28 17.52 21.10 -40.19
CA LEU A 28 16.16 21.35 -39.72
C LEU A 28 15.95 21.06 -38.23
N ASP A 29 16.97 20.57 -37.53
CA ASP A 29 16.85 20.35 -36.09
C ASP A 29 17.03 21.69 -35.34
N GLY A 30 15.92 22.18 -34.80
CA GLY A 30 15.91 23.31 -33.86
C GLY A 30 16.77 23.05 -32.62
N PRO A 31 16.97 24.07 -31.76
CA PRO A 31 17.83 23.94 -30.59
C PRO A 31 17.37 22.78 -29.71
N VAL A 32 18.27 21.82 -29.47
CA VAL A 32 18.03 20.68 -28.59
C VAL A 32 17.95 21.21 -27.15
N LEU A 33 16.73 21.51 -26.71
CA LEU A 33 16.45 21.83 -25.31
C LEU A 33 16.81 20.62 -24.42
N PRO A 34 17.35 20.83 -23.22
CA PRO A 34 17.59 19.76 -22.27
C PRO A 34 16.28 19.05 -21.94
N ARG A 35 16.25 17.72 -22.13
CA ARG A 35 15.07 16.83 -22.01
C ARG A 35 14.20 17.06 -20.76
N ASN A 36 14.82 17.50 -19.66
CA ASN A 36 14.16 17.76 -18.39
C ASN A 36 13.28 19.02 -18.42
N LEU A 37 13.61 20.05 -19.21
CA LEU A 37 12.77 21.25 -19.33
C LEU A 37 11.50 20.94 -20.11
N THR A 38 11.58 20.12 -21.17
CA THR A 38 10.41 19.69 -21.94
C THR A 38 9.48 18.80 -21.13
N GLU A 39 9.99 17.85 -20.33
CA GLU A 39 9.13 17.06 -19.43
C GLU A 39 8.47 17.93 -18.36
N GLN A 40 9.20 18.87 -17.77
CA GLN A 40 8.65 19.80 -16.79
C GLN A 40 7.62 20.75 -17.41
N GLU A 41 7.81 21.23 -18.63
CA GLU A 41 6.84 22.11 -19.32
C GLU A 41 5.61 21.36 -19.83
N ILE A 42 5.77 20.11 -20.29
CA ILE A 42 4.67 19.23 -20.67
C ILE A 42 3.88 18.80 -19.43
N GLU A 43 4.56 18.45 -18.34
CA GLU A 43 3.90 18.27 -17.05
C GLU A 43 3.24 19.59 -16.62
N LEU A 44 3.89 20.76 -16.69
CA LEU A 44 3.30 22.05 -16.29
C LEU A 44 2.08 22.44 -17.13
N GLY A 45 2.07 22.07 -18.42
CA GLY A 45 0.96 22.25 -19.35
C GLY A 45 -0.23 21.33 -19.05
N THR A 46 0.03 20.04 -18.86
CA THR A 46 -0.99 19.07 -18.39
C THR A 46 -1.49 19.40 -16.98
N MET A 47 -0.61 19.88 -16.11
CA MET A 47 -0.86 20.36 -14.74
C MET A 47 -1.84 21.55 -14.66
N ARG A 48 -1.98 22.35 -15.72
CA ARG A 48 -2.95 23.46 -15.78
C ARG A 48 -4.34 23.02 -16.23
N LEU A 49 -4.45 21.91 -16.97
CA LEU A 49 -5.73 21.38 -17.44
C LEU A 49 -6.44 20.52 -16.38
N ASP A 50 -5.70 19.74 -15.57
CA ASP A 50 -6.30 18.73 -14.67
C ASP A 50 -6.79 19.26 -13.30
N GLY A 51 -6.57 20.55 -13.02
CA GLY A 51 -6.90 21.15 -11.73
C GLY A 51 -5.97 20.72 -10.59
N ILE A 52 -6.19 21.27 -9.40
CA ILE A 52 -5.38 20.93 -8.21
C ILE A 52 -5.92 19.62 -7.63
N PRO A 53 -5.11 18.56 -7.52
CA PRO A 53 -5.55 17.30 -6.93
C PRO A 53 -5.95 17.52 -5.46
N GLN A 54 -7.17 17.13 -5.09
CA GLN A 54 -7.70 17.34 -3.74
C GLN A 54 -7.83 16.04 -2.97
N VAL A 55 -7.42 16.06 -1.70
CA VAL A 55 -7.68 14.97 -0.77
C VAL A 55 -9.15 15.01 -0.36
N THR A 56 -9.88 13.93 -0.62
CA THR A 56 -11.30 13.84 -0.28
C THR A 56 -11.47 13.45 1.19
N LYS A 57 -12.36 14.14 1.92
CA LYS A 57 -12.68 13.81 3.34
C LYS A 57 -13.07 12.34 3.54
N PHE A 58 -13.86 11.81 2.61
CA PHE A 58 -14.23 10.39 2.59
C PHE A 58 -13.04 9.44 2.41
N GLY A 59 -11.98 9.88 1.72
CA GLY A 59 -10.74 9.11 1.60
C GLY A 59 -10.14 8.80 2.98
N PHE A 60 -10.01 9.82 3.83
CA PHE A 60 -9.52 9.62 5.20
C PHE A 60 -10.42 8.70 6.02
N LEU A 61 -11.75 8.85 5.92
CA LEU A 61 -12.68 7.96 6.63
C LEU A 61 -12.51 6.51 6.19
N PHE A 62 -12.31 6.26 4.89
CA PHE A 62 -12.07 4.92 4.37
C PHE A 62 -10.73 4.34 4.81
N THR A 63 -9.66 5.16 4.86
CA THR A 63 -8.36 4.71 5.38
C THR A 63 -8.47 4.34 6.86
N ILE A 64 -9.14 5.15 7.69
CA ILE A 64 -9.38 4.86 9.11
C ILE A 64 -10.22 3.59 9.27
N TYR A 65 -11.30 3.47 8.50
CA TYR A 65 -12.14 2.28 8.50
C TYR A 65 -11.32 1.02 8.13
N SER A 66 -10.47 1.09 7.11
CA SER A 66 -9.60 -0.01 6.72
C SER A 66 -8.63 -0.42 7.83
N MET A 67 -8.10 0.55 8.58
CA MET A 67 -7.21 0.30 9.70
C MET A 67 -7.94 -0.39 10.87
N VAL A 68 -9.17 0.05 11.18
CA VAL A 68 -10.00 -0.56 12.23
C VAL A 68 -10.40 -1.99 11.85
N MET A 69 -10.82 -2.22 10.60
CA MET A 69 -11.16 -3.56 10.12
C MET A 69 -9.96 -4.50 10.23
N TYR A 70 -8.78 -4.03 9.82
CA TYR A 70 -7.55 -4.83 9.90
C TYR A 70 -7.23 -5.30 11.33
N ILE A 71 -7.28 -4.38 12.30
CA ILE A 71 -7.04 -4.69 13.72
C ILE A 71 -8.13 -5.62 14.26
N SER A 72 -9.38 -5.39 13.88
CA SER A 72 -10.51 -6.21 14.33
C SER A 72 -10.39 -7.65 13.84
N ASP A 73 -10.04 -7.85 12.57
CA ASP A 73 -9.81 -9.19 12.02
C ASP A 73 -8.67 -9.89 12.77
N THR A 74 -7.52 -9.23 12.94
CA THR A 74 -6.37 -9.79 13.66
C THR A 74 -6.77 -10.23 15.08
N GLY A 75 -7.59 -9.43 15.76
CA GLY A 75 -8.14 -9.78 17.08
C GLY A 75 -9.08 -10.97 17.04
N LEU A 76 -9.94 -11.08 16.01
CA LEU A 76 -10.84 -12.21 15.81
C LEU A 76 -10.06 -13.50 15.52
N ASP A 77 -8.98 -13.43 14.73
CA ASP A 77 -8.14 -14.58 14.40
C ASP A 77 -7.45 -15.14 15.67
N ILE A 78 -6.96 -14.25 16.54
CA ILE A 78 -6.42 -14.60 17.86
C ILE A 78 -7.52 -15.19 18.78
N PHE A 79 -8.72 -14.62 18.75
CA PHE A 79 -9.85 -15.10 19.54
C PHE A 79 -10.25 -16.52 19.13
N VAL A 80 -10.33 -16.80 17.82
CA VAL A 80 -10.62 -18.14 17.27
C VAL A 80 -9.53 -19.13 17.67
N ALA A 81 -8.25 -18.75 17.57
CA ALA A 81 -7.15 -19.60 18.02
C ALA A 81 -7.25 -19.92 19.52
N SER A 82 -7.55 -18.91 20.35
CA SER A 82 -7.72 -19.06 21.79
C SER A 82 -8.89 -19.99 22.14
N ASN A 83 -9.97 -19.93 21.37
CA ASN A 83 -11.12 -20.82 21.53
C ASN A 83 -10.75 -22.28 21.23
N PHE A 84 -10.03 -22.56 20.13
CA PHE A 84 -9.54 -23.91 19.83
C PHE A 84 -8.57 -24.46 20.88
N TYR A 85 -7.73 -23.59 21.44
CA TYR A 85 -6.83 -23.96 22.53
C TYR A 85 -7.60 -24.35 23.80
N GLY A 86 -8.61 -23.54 24.19
CA GLY A 86 -9.45 -23.80 25.36
C GLY A 86 -10.27 -25.09 25.25
N LEU A 87 -10.67 -25.47 24.04
CA LEU A 87 -11.41 -26.71 23.75
C LEU A 87 -10.52 -27.95 23.60
N GLY A 88 -9.20 -27.82 23.74
CA GLY A 88 -8.25 -28.94 23.64
C GLY A 88 -7.96 -29.43 22.21
N HIS A 89 -8.45 -28.71 21.19
CA HIS A 89 -8.22 -29.06 19.78
C HIS A 89 -6.91 -28.48 19.25
N TYR A 90 -5.78 -29.00 19.75
CA TYR A 90 -4.45 -28.48 19.43
C TYR A 90 -4.08 -28.50 17.93
N THR A 91 -4.64 -29.44 17.16
CA THR A 91 -4.42 -29.52 15.70
C THR A 91 -5.05 -28.33 14.98
N TYR A 92 -6.31 -28.00 15.29
CA TYR A 92 -7.01 -26.86 14.70
C TYR A 92 -6.40 -25.54 15.16
N PHE A 93 -6.01 -25.45 16.43
CA PHE A 93 -5.24 -24.33 16.95
C PHE A 93 -3.93 -24.12 16.17
N GLY A 94 -3.12 -25.17 16.00
CA GLY A 94 -1.85 -25.08 15.28
C GLY A 94 -2.02 -24.64 13.83
N LEU A 95 -3.04 -25.15 13.14
CA LEU A 95 -3.38 -24.75 11.77
C LEU A 95 -3.79 -23.27 11.70
N THR A 96 -4.67 -22.80 12.59
CA THR A 96 -5.06 -21.39 12.67
C THR A 96 -3.84 -20.49 12.93
N VAL A 97 -2.96 -20.86 13.86
CA VAL A 97 -1.74 -20.09 14.14
C VAL A 97 -0.83 -20.02 12.91
N VAL A 98 -0.67 -21.11 12.16
CA VAL A 98 0.12 -21.10 10.92
C VAL A 98 -0.50 -20.20 9.86
N PHE A 99 -1.83 -20.20 9.71
CA PHE A 99 -2.52 -19.33 8.76
C PHE A 99 -2.54 -17.86 9.17
N VAL A 100 -2.34 -17.53 10.45
CA VAL A 100 -2.17 -16.15 10.91
C VAL A 100 -0.71 -15.69 10.81
N LEU A 101 0.24 -16.52 11.26
CA LEU A 101 1.67 -16.17 11.29
C LEU A 101 2.31 -16.22 9.90
N GLY A 102 1.95 -17.20 9.06
CA GLY A 102 2.53 -17.39 7.73
C GLY A 102 2.37 -16.14 6.84
N PRO A 103 1.14 -15.65 6.62
CA PRO A 103 0.89 -14.43 5.86
C PRO A 103 1.62 -13.22 6.43
N ALA A 104 1.66 -13.08 7.75
CA ALA A 104 2.35 -11.97 8.41
C ALA A 104 3.86 -11.95 8.15
N VAL A 105 4.51 -13.12 8.10
CA VAL A 105 5.92 -13.21 7.71
C VAL A 105 6.11 -12.74 6.26
N VAL A 106 5.21 -13.16 5.37
CA VAL A 106 5.31 -12.79 3.95
C VAL A 106 5.03 -11.30 3.75
N THR A 107 4.01 -10.74 4.41
CA THR A 107 3.69 -9.30 4.30
C THR A 107 4.76 -8.43 4.94
N THR A 108 5.41 -8.93 5.99
CA THR A 108 6.63 -8.31 6.55
C THR A 108 7.76 -8.29 5.53
N ALA A 109 8.02 -9.40 4.83
CA ALA A 109 9.04 -9.47 3.79
C ALA A 109 8.76 -8.49 2.64
N PHE A 110 7.53 -8.44 2.14
CA PHE A 110 7.14 -7.48 1.10
C PHE A 110 7.20 -6.03 1.59
N SER A 111 6.82 -5.76 2.84
CA SER A 111 6.92 -4.41 3.43
C SER A 111 8.37 -3.91 3.45
N ILE A 112 9.34 -4.80 3.74
CA ILE A 112 10.77 -4.50 3.70
C ILE A 112 11.24 -4.26 2.26
N ILE A 113 10.84 -5.12 1.31
CA ILE A 113 11.20 -4.97 -0.11
C ILE A 113 10.74 -3.60 -0.64
N LEU A 114 9.47 -3.27 -0.40
CA LEU A 114 8.91 -1.98 -0.79
C LEU A 114 9.62 -0.81 -0.10
N TYR A 115 10.01 -0.95 1.17
CA TYR A 115 10.80 0.07 1.85
C TYR A 115 12.18 0.31 1.22
N VAL A 116 12.85 -0.76 0.78
CA VAL A 116 14.15 -0.65 0.08
C VAL A 116 13.97 0.08 -1.25
N ILE A 117 12.89 -0.21 -1.97
CA ILE A 117 12.53 0.48 -3.21
C ILE A 117 12.23 1.97 -2.93
N ASP A 118 11.45 2.26 -1.90
CA ASP A 118 11.11 3.64 -1.49
C ASP A 118 12.33 4.45 -1.06
N SER A 119 13.32 3.82 -0.43
CA SER A 119 14.56 4.50 -0.02
C SER A 119 15.39 5.03 -1.19
N HIS A 120 15.13 4.57 -2.42
CA HIS A 120 15.79 5.05 -3.64
C HIS A 120 15.04 6.23 -4.30
N ASN A 121 13.84 6.57 -3.82
CA ASN A 121 13.02 7.63 -4.40
C ASN A 121 13.32 9.00 -3.74
N PRO A 122 13.87 9.98 -4.49
CA PRO A 122 14.28 11.27 -3.92
C PRO A 122 13.10 12.17 -3.46
N HIS A 123 11.87 11.83 -3.84
CA HIS A 123 10.66 12.57 -3.46
C HIS A 123 10.08 12.18 -2.09
N ILE A 124 10.58 11.10 -1.47
CA ILE A 124 10.10 10.62 -0.17
C ILE A 124 11.02 11.18 0.93
N PRO A 125 10.48 11.86 1.96
CA PRO A 125 11.30 12.44 3.01
C PRO A 125 12.10 11.37 3.75
N VAL A 126 13.39 11.63 3.97
CA VAL A 126 14.30 10.71 4.69
C VAL A 126 13.76 10.38 6.08
N THR A 127 13.57 9.08 6.33
CA THR A 127 13.04 8.57 7.60
C THR A 127 14.11 8.59 8.71
N THR A 128 13.72 9.03 9.90
CA THR A 128 14.61 9.11 11.07
C THR A 128 14.94 7.69 11.58
N LYS A 129 16.13 7.46 12.16
CA LYS A 129 16.55 6.14 12.69
C LYS A 129 15.50 5.49 13.61
N GLY A 130 14.85 6.27 14.48
CA GLY A 130 13.78 5.79 15.37
C GLY A 130 12.51 5.34 14.63
N GLN A 131 12.14 6.01 13.53
CA GLN A 131 11.01 5.58 12.70
C GLN A 131 11.31 4.26 11.98
N LYS A 132 12.57 4.00 11.63
CA LYS A 132 12.98 2.72 11.04
C LYS A 132 12.81 1.58 12.03
N ILE A 133 13.23 1.78 13.28
CA ILE A 133 13.07 0.79 14.35
C ILE A 133 11.59 0.57 14.65
N LEU A 134 10.80 1.64 14.78
CA LEU A 134 9.36 1.53 15.00
C LEU A 134 8.67 0.78 13.86
N ARG A 135 9.07 1.04 12.61
CA ARG A 135 8.55 0.34 11.43
C ARG A 135 8.88 -1.15 11.44
N TRP A 136 10.10 -1.51 11.82
CA TRP A 136 10.49 -2.90 12.01
C TRP A 136 9.70 -3.57 13.13
N VAL A 137 9.58 -2.94 14.29
CA VAL A 137 8.86 -3.48 15.46
C VAL A 137 7.39 -3.75 15.11
N PHE A 138 6.71 -2.78 14.50
CA PHE A 138 5.31 -2.93 14.10
C PHE A 138 5.14 -3.92 12.94
N SER A 139 6.13 -4.05 12.05
CA SER A 139 6.07 -5.07 11.00
C SER A 139 6.19 -6.46 11.60
N VAL A 140 7.09 -6.67 12.57
CA VAL A 140 7.20 -7.93 13.33
C VAL A 140 5.94 -8.20 14.17
N LEU A 141 5.28 -7.15 14.67
CA LEU A 141 4.01 -7.25 15.40
C LEU A 141 2.79 -7.46 14.49
N GLN A 142 2.98 -7.81 13.21
CA GLN A 142 1.89 -7.98 12.24
C GLN A 142 1.03 -6.72 12.03
N LEU A 143 1.60 -5.53 12.22
CA LEU A 143 0.93 -4.23 12.03
C LEU A 143 1.56 -3.43 10.87
N GLY A 144 2.27 -4.10 9.97
CA GLY A 144 2.89 -3.49 8.79
C GLY A 144 1.93 -2.65 7.95
N PRO A 145 0.74 -3.17 7.57
CA PRO A 145 -0.25 -2.41 6.82
C PRO A 145 -0.78 -1.18 7.57
N VAL A 146 -0.99 -1.29 8.89
CA VAL A 146 -1.48 -0.19 9.74
C VAL A 146 -0.51 0.99 9.72
N LEU A 147 0.80 0.73 9.78
CA LEU A 147 1.79 1.81 9.67
C LEU A 147 1.75 2.52 8.33
N ARG A 148 1.50 1.79 7.24
CA ARG A 148 1.34 2.42 5.93
C ARG A 148 0.07 3.26 5.86
N ASP A 149 -1.03 2.80 6.45
CA ASP A 149 -2.25 3.62 6.58
C ASP A 149 -2.02 4.91 7.39
N VAL A 150 -1.19 4.84 8.45
CA VAL A 150 -0.76 6.04 9.20
C VAL A 150 0.08 6.97 8.32
N ASN A 151 0.98 6.44 7.48
CA ASN A 151 1.74 7.23 6.53
C ASN A 151 0.83 7.90 5.49
N VAL A 152 -0.15 7.18 4.93
CA VAL A 152 -1.17 7.72 4.02
C VAL A 152 -1.88 8.91 4.66
N LEU A 153 -2.33 8.76 5.92
CA LEU A 153 -2.97 9.85 6.66
C LEU A 153 -2.02 11.03 6.86
N SER A 154 -0.76 10.78 7.24
CA SER A 154 0.26 11.82 7.44
C SER A 154 0.55 12.60 6.16
N TYR A 155 0.76 11.92 5.03
CA TYR A 155 0.99 12.54 3.73
C TYR A 155 -0.25 13.28 3.23
N GLY A 156 -1.44 12.73 3.47
CA GLY A 156 -2.70 13.43 3.21
C GLY A 156 -2.83 14.74 3.98
N ILE A 157 -2.50 14.76 5.27
CA ILE A 157 -2.51 15.99 6.09
C ILE A 157 -1.43 16.97 5.59
N ARG A 158 -0.22 16.49 5.29
CA ARG A 158 0.87 17.33 4.77
C ARG A 158 0.53 17.97 3.42
N SER A 159 -0.17 17.26 2.54
CA SER A 159 -0.64 17.83 1.26
C SER A 159 -1.67 18.96 1.47
N ILE A 160 -2.58 18.81 2.44
CA ILE A 160 -3.53 19.88 2.80
C ILE A 160 -2.80 21.08 3.40
N LEU A 161 -1.80 20.85 4.26
CA LEU A 161 -1.00 21.92 4.85
C LEU A 161 -0.17 22.66 3.80
N ALA A 162 0.42 21.95 2.83
CA ALA A 162 1.14 22.55 1.72
C ALA A 162 0.20 23.40 0.84
N LEU A 163 -1.02 22.91 0.57
CA LEU A 163 -2.04 23.67 -0.14
C LEU A 163 -2.39 24.98 0.58
N ARG A 164 -2.57 24.94 1.90
CA ARG A 164 -2.85 26.14 2.71
C ARG A 164 -1.70 27.16 2.70
N LYS A 165 -0.47 26.70 2.52
CA LYS A 165 0.72 27.55 2.41
C LYS A 165 0.93 28.10 0.98
N GLY A 166 0.13 27.65 0.01
CA GLY A 166 0.29 28.03 -1.40
C GLY A 166 1.42 27.29 -2.14
N ASP A 167 2.03 26.27 -1.53
CA ASP A 167 3.12 25.49 -2.11
C ASP A 167 2.57 24.31 -2.93
N LEU A 168 2.20 24.60 -4.18
CA LEU A 168 1.67 23.63 -5.14
C LEU A 168 2.64 22.47 -5.48
N PRO A 169 3.94 22.69 -5.75
CA PRO A 169 4.84 21.57 -6.06
C PRO A 169 5.00 20.61 -4.87
N ALA A 170 5.11 21.13 -3.64
CA ALA A 170 5.17 20.27 -2.46
C ALA A 170 3.84 19.53 -2.22
N GLN A 171 2.70 20.20 -2.43
CA GLN A 171 1.38 19.59 -2.29
C GLN A 171 1.20 18.36 -3.20
N ARG A 172 1.60 18.48 -4.47
CA ARG A 172 1.53 17.37 -5.43
C ARG A 172 2.48 16.24 -5.07
N GLY A 173 3.69 16.56 -4.62
CA GLY A 173 4.65 15.56 -4.12
C GLY A 173 4.05 14.72 -2.98
N TYR A 174 3.47 15.39 -1.97
CA TYR A 174 2.80 14.70 -0.86
C TYR A 174 1.55 13.93 -1.29
N PHE A 175 0.77 14.44 -2.23
CA PHE A 175 -0.41 13.75 -2.74
C PHE A 175 -0.04 12.48 -3.53
N LYS A 176 0.99 12.54 -4.37
CA LYS A 176 1.51 11.38 -5.10
C LYS A 176 2.09 10.34 -4.14
N ALA A 177 2.86 10.78 -3.14
CA ALA A 177 3.37 9.90 -2.09
C ALA A 177 2.23 9.23 -1.29
N MET A 178 1.16 9.97 -0.97
CA MET A 178 -0.03 9.42 -0.34
C MET A 178 -0.67 8.30 -1.17
N GLN A 179 -0.87 8.50 -2.47
CA GLN A 179 -1.49 7.49 -3.35
C GLN A 179 -0.62 6.23 -3.50
N LEU A 180 0.70 6.39 -3.59
CA LEU A 180 1.64 5.27 -3.67
C LEU A 180 1.59 4.43 -2.38
N GLU A 181 1.66 5.08 -1.22
CA GLU A 181 1.56 4.40 0.06
C GLU A 181 0.17 3.73 0.26
N GLU A 182 -0.90 4.36 -0.23
CA GLU A 182 -2.27 3.78 -0.17
C GLU A 182 -2.37 2.53 -1.04
N SER A 183 -1.77 2.57 -2.24
CA SER A 183 -1.69 1.44 -3.16
C SER A 183 -0.89 0.28 -2.57
N ASP A 184 0.29 0.56 -2.03
CA ASP A 184 1.14 -0.45 -1.38
C ASP A 184 0.44 -1.07 -0.17
N ALA A 185 -0.21 -0.25 0.67
CA ALA A 185 -0.95 -0.73 1.83
C ALA A 185 -2.11 -1.63 1.41
N ALA A 186 -2.88 -1.23 0.38
CA ALA A 186 -3.99 -2.03 -0.13
C ALA A 186 -3.51 -3.36 -0.74
N PHE A 187 -2.39 -3.35 -1.45
CA PHE A 187 -1.78 -4.56 -2.00
C PHE A 187 -1.33 -5.53 -0.90
N LEU A 188 -0.59 -5.02 0.10
CA LEU A 188 -0.12 -5.84 1.22
C LEU A 188 -1.29 -6.46 2.00
N ARG A 189 -2.33 -5.66 2.32
CA ARG A 189 -3.55 -6.18 2.97
C ARG A 189 -4.21 -7.25 2.14
N LEU A 190 -4.39 -7.02 0.84
CA LEU A 190 -5.02 -8.00 -0.03
C LEU A 190 -4.24 -9.32 -0.03
N PHE A 191 -2.92 -9.24 -0.14
CA PHE A 191 -2.05 -10.41 -0.15
C PHE A 191 -2.10 -11.18 1.16
N GLU A 192 -2.07 -10.47 2.30
CA GLU A 192 -2.25 -11.04 3.64
C GLU A 192 -3.56 -11.80 3.74
N ARG A 193 -4.68 -11.14 3.37
CA ARG A 193 -6.01 -11.73 3.43
C ARG A 193 -6.16 -12.91 2.48
N PHE A 194 -5.50 -12.93 1.33
CA PHE A 194 -5.52 -14.10 0.46
C PHE A 194 -4.80 -15.30 1.08
N LEU A 195 -3.66 -15.08 1.74
CA LEU A 195 -2.90 -16.16 2.35
C LEU A 195 -3.47 -16.62 3.71
N GLU A 196 -4.20 -15.74 4.40
CA GLU A 196 -4.84 -16.02 5.70
C GLU A 196 -6.28 -16.49 5.54
N ALA A 197 -7.15 -15.65 4.96
CA ALA A 197 -8.59 -15.86 4.98
C ALA A 197 -9.01 -17.05 4.14
N ALA A 198 -8.34 -17.32 3.01
CA ALA A 198 -8.67 -18.47 2.17
C ALA A 198 -8.51 -19.81 2.91
N PRO A 199 -7.33 -20.17 3.44
CA PRO A 199 -7.18 -21.42 4.19
C PRO A 199 -7.95 -21.41 5.52
N GLN A 200 -8.07 -20.25 6.17
CA GLN A 200 -8.78 -20.16 7.44
C GLN A 200 -10.29 -20.38 7.28
N VAL A 201 -10.92 -19.81 6.25
CA VAL A 201 -12.33 -20.09 5.93
C VAL A 201 -12.52 -21.56 5.57
N THR A 202 -11.61 -22.16 4.78
CA THR A 202 -11.66 -23.60 4.48
C THR A 202 -11.59 -24.45 5.75
N LEU A 203 -10.69 -24.12 6.68
CA LEU A 203 -10.56 -24.81 7.96
C LEU A 203 -11.83 -24.66 8.81
N GLN A 204 -12.40 -23.46 8.89
CA GLN A 204 -13.60 -23.20 9.69
C GLN A 204 -14.84 -23.89 9.11
N VAL A 205 -15.00 -23.90 7.79
CA VAL A 205 -16.06 -24.66 7.11
C VAL A 205 -15.89 -26.17 7.38
N PHE A 206 -14.66 -26.68 7.29
CA PHE A 206 -14.35 -28.08 7.61
C PHE A 206 -14.74 -28.45 9.04
N VAL A 207 -14.37 -27.61 10.03
CA VAL A 207 -14.73 -27.83 11.44
C VAL A 207 -16.25 -27.84 11.63
N ILE A 208 -17.00 -26.95 10.97
CA ILE A 208 -18.46 -26.94 11.02
C ILE A 208 -19.04 -28.25 10.46
N ILE A 209 -18.57 -28.70 9.31
CA ILE A 209 -19.06 -29.95 8.68
C ILE A 209 -18.74 -31.16 9.54
N HIS A 210 -17.52 -31.26 10.07
CA HIS A 210 -17.11 -32.35 10.94
C HIS A 210 -17.98 -32.40 12.21
N HIS A 211 -18.29 -31.24 12.80
CA HIS A 211 -19.14 -31.17 13.99
C HIS A 211 -20.60 -31.55 13.71
N ILE A 212 -21.12 -31.28 12.52
CA ILE A 212 -22.46 -31.75 12.12
C ILE A 212 -22.51 -33.28 12.02
N HIS A 213 -21.42 -33.92 11.62
CA HIS A 213 -21.35 -35.38 11.47
C HIS A 213 -21.10 -36.10 12.80
N ASP A 214 -20.20 -35.57 13.64
CA ASP A 214 -19.85 -36.12 14.95
C ASP A 214 -20.11 -35.07 16.06
N PRO A 215 -21.31 -35.04 16.67
CA PRO A 215 -21.70 -34.05 17.66
C PRO A 215 -21.13 -34.29 19.07
N ASP A 216 -20.14 -35.17 19.23
CA ASP A 216 -19.62 -35.66 20.52
C ASP A 216 -18.80 -34.63 21.34
N VAL A 217 -18.77 -33.35 20.93
CA VAL A 217 -17.98 -32.29 21.58
C VAL A 217 -18.84 -31.06 21.79
N ASP A 218 -18.80 -30.46 22.99
CA ASP A 218 -19.38 -29.14 23.32
C ASP A 218 -18.67 -28.04 22.51
N PHE A 219 -19.00 -27.93 21.23
CA PHE A 219 -18.43 -26.97 20.31
C PHE A 219 -19.46 -25.88 20.01
N ASP A 220 -19.22 -24.66 20.51
CA ASP A 220 -20.05 -23.52 20.13
C ASP A 220 -19.73 -23.11 18.68
N GLY A 221 -20.52 -23.64 17.75
CA GLY A 221 -20.41 -23.32 16.33
C GLY A 221 -20.68 -21.85 15.98
N THR A 222 -21.05 -20.99 16.93
CA THR A 222 -21.26 -19.56 16.71
C THR A 222 -19.96 -18.84 16.36
N VAL A 223 -18.85 -19.19 17.01
CA VAL A 223 -17.55 -18.52 16.82
C VAL A 223 -17.00 -18.70 15.40
N PRO A 224 -16.93 -19.92 14.82
CA PRO A 224 -16.49 -20.10 13.43
C PRO A 224 -17.44 -19.44 12.42
N ARG A 225 -18.76 -19.44 12.67
CA ARG A 225 -19.73 -18.79 11.76
C ARG A 225 -19.51 -17.29 11.67
N ILE A 226 -19.29 -16.63 12.80
CA ILE A 226 -18.98 -15.19 12.84
C ILE A 226 -17.61 -14.93 12.19
N SER A 227 -16.62 -15.78 12.44
CA SER A 227 -15.30 -15.64 11.85
C SER A 227 -15.33 -15.76 10.32
N ILE A 228 -16.05 -16.75 9.76
CA ILE A 228 -16.21 -16.86 8.31
C ILE A 228 -16.80 -15.56 7.72
N LEU A 229 -17.89 -15.05 8.29
CA LEU A 229 -18.54 -13.84 7.78
C LEU A 229 -17.63 -12.61 7.86
N THR A 230 -16.91 -12.43 8.97
CA THR A 230 -16.00 -11.30 9.16
C THR A 230 -14.80 -11.37 8.22
N SER A 231 -14.17 -12.54 8.07
CA SER A 231 -13.09 -12.77 7.10
C SER A 231 -13.54 -12.52 5.66
N LEU A 232 -14.78 -12.90 5.30
CA LEU A 232 -15.36 -12.64 3.97
C LEU A 232 -15.54 -11.15 3.70
N VAL A 233 -16.09 -10.41 4.67
CA VAL A 233 -16.23 -8.95 4.58
C VAL A 233 -14.86 -8.29 4.43
N SER A 234 -13.88 -8.71 5.23
CA SER A 234 -12.53 -8.14 5.18
C SER A 234 -11.81 -8.40 3.86
N LEU A 235 -11.91 -9.62 3.31
CA LEU A 235 -11.35 -9.96 2.01
C LEU A 235 -12.00 -9.15 0.89
N ALA A 236 -13.34 -9.04 0.90
CA ALA A 236 -14.08 -8.22 -0.06
C ALA A 236 -13.70 -6.73 0.01
N TRP A 237 -13.50 -6.20 1.22
CA TRP A 237 -13.05 -4.84 1.45
C TRP A 237 -11.63 -4.62 0.90
N SER A 238 -10.70 -5.52 1.24
CA SER A 238 -9.30 -5.44 0.81
C SER A 238 -9.17 -5.50 -0.72
N LEU A 239 -9.95 -6.38 -1.37
CA LEU A 239 -9.97 -6.49 -2.82
C LEU A 239 -10.53 -5.21 -3.48
N THR A 240 -11.56 -4.62 -2.88
CA THR A 240 -12.14 -3.37 -3.38
C THR A 240 -11.18 -2.19 -3.22
N SER A 241 -10.51 -2.11 -2.07
CA SER A 241 -9.50 -1.10 -1.79
C SER A 241 -8.34 -1.20 -2.79
N PHE A 242 -7.86 -2.40 -3.08
CA PHE A 242 -6.82 -2.65 -4.08
C PHE A 242 -7.27 -2.25 -5.50
N ASN A 243 -8.45 -2.69 -5.94
CA ASN A 243 -8.96 -2.35 -7.26
C ASN A 243 -9.14 -0.84 -7.44
N ASN A 244 -9.58 -0.14 -6.39
CA ASN A 244 -9.70 1.30 -6.39
C ASN A 244 -8.33 1.99 -6.47
N THR A 245 -7.39 1.60 -5.60
CA THR A 245 -6.07 2.25 -5.53
C THR A 245 -5.25 2.01 -6.80
N ALA A 246 -5.26 0.79 -7.34
CA ALA A 246 -4.65 0.47 -8.63
C ALA A 246 -5.23 1.29 -9.78
N ARG A 247 -6.54 1.60 -9.72
CA ARG A 247 -7.19 2.46 -10.70
C ARG A 247 -6.75 3.92 -10.54
N THR A 248 -6.62 4.42 -9.32
CA THR A 248 -6.22 5.82 -9.05
C THR A 248 -4.75 6.09 -9.34
N THR A 249 -3.88 5.10 -9.22
CA THR A 249 -2.45 5.22 -9.54
C THR A 249 -2.16 5.10 -11.04
N THR A 250 -3.10 4.56 -11.83
CA THR A 250 -2.96 4.45 -13.29
C THR A 250 -3.33 5.79 -13.96
N PRO A 251 -2.43 6.42 -14.73
CA PRO A 251 -2.73 7.67 -15.42
C PRO A 251 -3.87 7.51 -16.43
N GLY A 252 -4.76 8.51 -16.50
CA GLY A 252 -5.86 8.56 -17.47
C GLY A 252 -7.14 7.80 -17.08
N LYS A 253 -7.21 7.15 -15.91
CA LYS A 253 -8.44 6.52 -15.42
C LYS A 253 -9.24 7.45 -14.51
N MET A 254 -10.55 7.56 -14.77
CA MET A 254 -11.46 8.36 -13.94
C MET A 254 -11.57 7.77 -12.54
N ASN A 255 -11.45 8.64 -11.52
CA ASN A 255 -11.63 8.28 -10.12
C ASN A 255 -13.04 7.71 -9.88
N LEU A 256 -13.12 6.63 -9.10
CA LEU A 256 -14.39 5.99 -8.81
C LEU A 256 -15.17 6.82 -7.78
N THR A 257 -16.42 7.15 -8.08
CA THR A 257 -17.33 7.80 -7.15
C THR A 257 -17.53 6.94 -5.90
N TYR A 258 -17.87 7.58 -4.76
CA TYR A 258 -18.21 6.89 -3.51
C TYR A 258 -19.18 5.72 -3.70
N TRP A 259 -20.27 5.93 -4.44
CA TRP A 259 -21.24 4.89 -4.78
C TRP A 259 -20.63 3.74 -5.58
N GLY A 260 -19.72 4.04 -6.51
CA GLY A 260 -19.00 3.00 -7.26
C GLY A 260 -18.15 2.11 -6.35
N LYS A 261 -17.53 2.67 -5.31
CA LYS A 261 -16.78 1.87 -4.32
C LYS A 261 -17.71 0.93 -3.54
N ILE A 262 -18.91 1.39 -3.16
CA ILE A 262 -19.92 0.56 -2.49
C ILE A 262 -20.38 -0.58 -3.40
N TYR A 263 -20.73 -0.28 -4.65
CA TYR A 263 -21.17 -1.32 -5.60
C TYR A 263 -20.06 -2.33 -5.88
N GLN A 264 -18.81 -1.88 -6.02
CA GLN A 264 -17.67 -2.77 -6.20
C GLN A 264 -17.46 -3.68 -4.97
N PHE A 265 -17.60 -3.13 -3.77
CA PHE A 265 -17.54 -3.91 -2.54
C PHE A 265 -18.64 -4.97 -2.47
N LEU A 266 -19.89 -4.57 -2.72
CA LEU A 266 -21.03 -5.48 -2.68
C LEU A 266 -20.90 -6.60 -3.72
N TRP A 267 -20.47 -6.25 -4.93
CA TRP A 267 -20.17 -7.22 -5.99
C TRP A 267 -19.11 -8.23 -5.54
N ASN A 268 -17.99 -7.76 -5.01
CA ASN A 268 -16.91 -8.61 -4.53
C ASN A 268 -17.38 -9.51 -3.38
N PHE A 269 -18.12 -8.95 -2.42
CA PHE A 269 -18.67 -9.71 -1.29
C PHE A 269 -19.60 -10.84 -1.76
N CYS A 270 -20.58 -10.54 -2.61
CA CYS A 270 -21.51 -11.54 -3.14
C CYS A 270 -20.79 -12.65 -3.91
N MET A 271 -19.78 -12.30 -4.72
CA MET A 271 -18.99 -13.27 -5.49
C MET A 271 -18.20 -14.23 -4.59
N ILE A 272 -17.58 -13.72 -3.52
CA ILE A 272 -16.81 -14.57 -2.60
C ILE A 272 -17.77 -15.39 -1.73
N PHE A 273 -18.83 -14.78 -1.21
CA PHE A 273 -19.84 -15.46 -0.40
C PHE A 273 -20.48 -16.63 -1.14
N SER A 274 -20.89 -16.42 -2.40
CA SER A 274 -21.47 -17.47 -3.23
C SER A 274 -20.55 -18.66 -3.44
N ARG A 275 -19.22 -18.46 -3.44
CA ARG A 275 -18.24 -19.54 -3.60
C ARG A 275 -18.01 -20.32 -2.32
N VAL A 276 -18.13 -19.68 -1.17
CA VAL A 276 -17.98 -20.34 0.14
C VAL A 276 -19.24 -21.15 0.49
N CYS A 277 -20.40 -20.74 0.00
CA CYS A 277 -21.65 -21.49 0.20
C CYS A 277 -21.88 -22.65 -0.77
N ALA A 278 -21.14 -22.71 -1.88
CA ALA A 278 -21.27 -23.74 -2.91
C ALA A 278 -20.45 -24.99 -2.55
#